data_AF-F1KVQ7-F1
#
_entry.id   AF-F1KVQ7-F1
#
_cell.length_a   1.000
_cell.length_b   1.000
_cell.length_c   1.000
_cell.angle_alpha   90.00
_cell.angle_beta   90.00
_cell.angle_gamma   90.00
#
_symmetry.space_group_name_H-M   'P 1'
#
loop_
_entity.id
_entity.type
_entity.pdbx_description
1 polymer ?
#
loop_
_entity_poly.entity_id
_entity_poly.type
_entity_poly.pdbx_seq_one_letter_code
_entity_poly.pdbx_strand_id
1 'polypeptide(L)'
;MHHSYVERVESLTAELEESRKRELQLRTQVDNLAGLLKRKTLAECGNIETRRHDDMNENCEVQKLTEENERLRARISELNGEKLTLKEALRKAKEEKERLADELIQLSSSIEVEREEWDRMQADLLVAVRVANDFKVEAQEEMKGLYAKIADLQRRRQSGSGNISLGSVKAIDDPQQSWEDVAWQRLMRRCGRGSRRNALLRWCQQAISTYPNVDVTNFSSSWADGKALCYLLASFYPEKIDAECISSLSAEECVKMALDVGTRIGVKAQLSADVVLCDDRPDWSLVMKYILYIYYLVSARE
;
A
#
# COMPACT_ATOMS: atom_id res chain seq x y z
N MET A 1 -116.75 92.05 24.42
CA MET A 1 -115.40 92.03 23.80
C MET A 1 -114.35 91.35 24.69
N HIS A 2 -114.19 91.71 25.97
CA HIS A 2 -113.19 91.09 26.86
C HIS A 2 -113.28 89.56 27.00
N HIS A 3 -114.48 88.98 27.09
CA HIS A 3 -114.66 87.53 27.29
C HIS A 3 -114.15 86.68 26.13
N SER A 4 -114.34 87.14 24.88
CA SER A 4 -113.87 86.45 23.67
C SER A 4 -112.34 86.47 23.50
N TYR A 5 -111.65 87.47 24.08
CA TYR A 5 -110.18 87.50 24.10
C TYR A 5 -109.61 86.57 25.16
N VAL A 6 -110.26 86.47 26.33
CA VAL A 6 -109.84 85.55 27.41
C VAL A 6 -109.94 84.10 26.96
N GLU A 7 -111.08 83.69 26.39
CA GLU A 7 -111.25 82.32 25.85
C GLU A 7 -110.21 81.99 24.75
N ARG A 8 -109.86 82.98 23.91
CA ARG A 8 -108.88 82.82 22.84
C ARG A 8 -107.45 82.68 23.40
N VAL A 9 -107.12 83.42 24.45
CA VAL A 9 -105.83 83.29 25.15
C VAL A 9 -105.73 81.95 25.87
N GLU A 10 -106.80 81.52 26.56
CA GLU A 10 -106.86 80.22 27.24
C GLU A 10 -106.71 79.04 26.24
N SER A 11 -107.39 79.10 25.10
CA SER A 11 -107.25 78.13 24.01
C SER A 11 -105.81 78.07 23.46
N LEU A 12 -105.20 79.24 23.19
CA LEU A 12 -103.82 79.32 22.70
C LEU A 12 -102.80 78.82 23.74
N THR A 13 -103.05 79.03 25.04
CA THR A 13 -102.19 78.48 26.10
C THR A 13 -102.30 76.95 26.21
N ALA A 14 -103.50 76.38 26.06
CA ALA A 14 -103.69 74.93 26.07
C ALA A 14 -103.03 74.26 24.84
N GLU A 15 -103.18 74.87 23.66
CA GLU A 15 -102.48 74.41 22.43
C GLU A 15 -100.96 74.49 22.56
N LEU A 16 -100.44 75.56 23.18
CA LEU A 16 -99.01 75.72 23.44
C LEU A 16 -98.49 74.66 24.42
N GLU A 17 -99.24 74.34 25.49
CA GLU A 17 -98.89 73.27 26.42
C GLU A 17 -98.92 71.88 25.76
N GLU A 18 -99.91 71.61 24.92
CA GLU A 18 -99.99 70.36 24.19
C GLU A 18 -98.86 70.22 23.17
N SER A 19 -98.51 71.32 22.48
CA SER A 19 -97.33 71.39 21.62
C SER A 19 -96.03 71.11 22.37
N ARG A 20 -95.84 71.70 23.57
CA ARG A 20 -94.68 71.42 24.44
C ARG A 20 -94.61 69.96 24.89
N LYS A 21 -95.75 69.34 25.20
CA LYS A 21 -95.81 67.90 25.52
C LYS A 21 -95.40 67.05 24.32
N ARG A 22 -95.89 67.36 23.12
CA ARG A 22 -95.47 66.71 21.86
C ARG A 22 -93.98 66.90 21.61
N GLU A 23 -93.45 68.10 21.84
CA GLU A 23 -92.02 68.38 21.70
C GLU A 23 -91.17 67.57 22.70
N LEU A 24 -91.59 67.49 23.96
CA LEU A 24 -90.90 66.67 24.97
C LEU A 24 -90.94 65.18 24.62
N GLN A 25 -92.08 64.71 24.08
CA GLN A 25 -92.23 63.33 23.61
C GLN A 25 -91.34 63.05 22.39
N LEU A 26 -91.24 63.97 21.45
CA LEU A 26 -90.33 63.87 20.31
C LEU A 26 -88.87 63.90 20.76
N ARG A 27 -88.51 64.79 21.69
CA ARG A 27 -87.15 64.84 22.27
C ARG A 27 -86.77 63.52 22.93
N THR A 28 -87.64 62.96 23.76
CA THR A 28 -87.38 61.65 24.40
C THR A 28 -87.31 60.50 23.39
N GLN A 29 -88.12 60.52 22.33
CA GLN A 29 -87.99 59.57 21.23
C GLN A 29 -86.66 59.72 20.47
N VAL A 30 -86.24 60.95 20.18
CA VAL A 30 -84.95 61.24 19.53
C VAL A 30 -83.79 60.78 20.40
N ASP A 31 -83.82 61.02 21.71
CA ASP A 31 -82.78 60.56 22.65
C ASP A 31 -82.71 59.04 22.72
N ASN A 32 -83.87 58.37 22.75
CA ASN A 32 -83.95 56.90 22.73
C ASN A 32 -83.38 56.30 21.44
N LEU A 33 -83.75 56.88 20.29
CA LEU A 33 -83.23 56.47 18.98
C LEU A 33 -81.73 56.74 18.87
N ALA A 34 -81.25 57.88 19.36
CA ALA A 34 -79.82 58.19 19.41
C ALA A 34 -79.05 57.19 20.28
N GLY A 35 -79.62 56.80 21.44
CA GLY A 35 -79.05 55.77 22.31
C GLY A 35 -79.03 54.37 21.67
N LEU A 36 -80.08 53.99 20.92
CA LEU A 36 -80.11 52.74 20.15
C LEU A 36 -79.09 52.74 19.01
N LEU A 37 -79.02 53.82 18.24
CA LEU A 37 -78.01 54.02 17.19
C LEU A 37 -76.60 53.93 17.76
N LYS A 38 -76.33 54.60 18.89
CA LYS A 38 -75.01 54.56 19.55
C LYS A 38 -74.65 53.14 20.00
N ARG A 39 -75.59 52.39 20.58
CA ARG A 39 -75.35 50.98 20.96
C ARG A 39 -75.10 50.09 19.76
N LYS A 40 -75.89 50.24 18.69
CA LYS A 40 -75.73 49.45 17.46
C LYS A 40 -74.39 49.74 16.77
N THR A 41 -74.04 51.02 16.66
CA THR A 41 -72.75 51.43 16.07
C THR A 41 -71.56 50.94 16.90
N LEU A 42 -71.60 51.01 18.23
CA LEU A 42 -70.55 50.43 19.09
C LEU A 42 -70.43 48.91 18.94
N ALA A 43 -71.56 48.20 18.88
CA ALA A 43 -71.56 46.75 18.67
C ALA A 43 -71.00 46.35 17.29
N GLU A 44 -71.37 47.09 16.24
CA GLU A 44 -70.81 46.91 14.89
C GLU A 44 -69.31 47.20 14.87
N CYS A 45 -68.87 48.27 15.55
CA CYS A 45 -67.45 48.62 15.66
C CYS A 45 -66.64 47.50 16.36
N GLY A 46 -67.14 46.99 17.49
CA GLY A 46 -66.51 45.87 18.21
C GLY A 46 -66.46 44.59 17.38
N ASN A 47 -67.52 44.26 16.64
CA ASN A 47 -67.53 43.11 15.72
C ASN A 47 -66.56 43.26 14.55
N ILE A 48 -66.35 44.50 14.05
CA ILE A 48 -65.36 44.78 13.00
C ILE A 48 -63.94 44.63 13.56
N GLU A 49 -63.70 45.10 14.78
CA GLU A 49 -62.40 44.97 15.45
C GLU A 49 -62.02 43.51 15.72
N THR A 50 -62.95 42.69 16.22
CA THR A 50 -62.68 41.26 16.42
C THR A 50 -62.39 40.54 15.11
N ARG A 51 -63.20 40.75 14.06
CA ARG A 51 -62.91 40.19 12.73
C ARG A 51 -61.56 40.61 12.19
N ARG A 52 -61.20 41.88 12.31
CA ARG A 52 -59.87 42.36 11.90
C ARG A 52 -58.74 41.69 12.65
N HIS A 53 -58.93 41.41 13.94
CA HIS A 53 -57.94 40.71 14.74
C HIS A 53 -57.78 39.25 14.31
N ASP A 54 -58.91 38.55 14.09
CA ASP A 54 -58.93 37.17 13.60
C ASP A 54 -58.28 37.08 12.20
N ASP A 55 -58.66 37.97 11.28
CA ASP A 55 -58.05 38.07 9.94
C ASP A 55 -56.53 38.32 10.03
N MET A 56 -56.09 39.18 10.96
CA MET A 56 -54.66 39.44 11.19
C MET A 56 -53.93 38.19 11.68
N ASN A 57 -54.55 37.42 12.58
CA ASN A 57 -53.97 36.22 13.14
C ASN A 57 -53.88 35.10 12.08
N GLU A 58 -54.94 34.90 11.31
CA GLU A 58 -54.94 33.97 10.17
C GLU A 58 -53.89 34.37 9.14
N ASN A 59 -53.78 35.66 8.80
CA ASN A 59 -52.78 36.13 7.84
C ASN A 59 -51.34 35.96 8.36
N CYS A 60 -51.11 36.09 9.67
CA CYS A 60 -49.82 35.77 10.30
C CYS A 60 -49.47 34.28 10.19
N GLU A 61 -50.45 33.40 10.36
CA GLU A 61 -50.26 31.95 10.23
C GLU A 61 -49.99 31.53 8.78
N VAL A 62 -50.74 32.10 7.83
CA VAL A 62 -50.49 31.91 6.39
C VAL A 62 -49.09 32.36 6.01
N GLN A 63 -48.61 33.49 6.54
CA GLN A 63 -47.23 33.95 6.30
C GLN A 63 -46.18 32.95 6.79
N LYS A 64 -46.32 32.44 8.02
CA LYS A 64 -45.41 31.43 8.58
C LYS A 64 -45.37 30.16 7.72
N LEU A 65 -46.54 29.66 7.31
CA LEU A 65 -46.65 28.49 6.45
C LEU A 65 -46.07 28.75 5.06
N THR A 66 -46.18 29.97 4.54
CA THR A 66 -45.59 30.35 3.25
C THR A 66 -44.06 30.34 3.33
N GLU A 67 -43.48 30.94 4.36
CA GLU A 67 -42.04 30.90 4.61
C GLU A 67 -41.52 29.47 4.78
N GLU A 68 -42.24 28.62 5.52
CA GLU A 68 -41.88 27.22 5.69
C GLU A 68 -41.92 26.46 4.36
N ASN A 69 -42.95 26.68 3.52
CA ASN A 69 -43.04 26.08 2.20
C ASN A 69 -41.88 26.51 1.30
N GLU A 70 -41.48 27.78 1.34
CA GLU A 70 -40.32 28.27 0.58
C GLU A 70 -39.02 27.60 1.04
N ARG A 71 -38.82 27.47 2.37
CA ARG A 71 -37.67 26.74 2.93
C ARG A 71 -37.64 25.28 2.49
N LEU A 72 -38.78 24.59 2.55
CA LEU A 72 -38.88 23.19 2.11
C LEU A 72 -38.60 23.04 0.61
N ARG A 73 -39.09 23.96 -0.22
CA ARG A 73 -38.78 23.98 -1.67
C ARG A 73 -37.29 24.17 -1.93
N ALA A 74 -36.63 25.08 -1.21
CA ALA A 74 -35.19 25.28 -1.31
C ALA A 74 -34.43 24.00 -0.93
N ARG A 75 -34.82 23.35 0.17
CA ARG A 75 -34.20 22.09 0.62
C ARG A 75 -34.38 20.95 -0.39
N ILE A 76 -35.56 20.84 -1.00
CA ILE A 76 -35.82 19.86 -2.07
C ILE A 76 -34.92 20.13 -3.28
N SER A 77 -34.72 21.40 -3.66
CA SER A 77 -33.83 21.78 -4.77
C SER A 77 -32.38 21.39 -4.48
N GLU A 78 -31.89 21.65 -3.27
CA GLU A 78 -30.55 21.28 -2.83
C GLU A 78 -30.34 19.75 -2.84
N LEU A 79 -31.25 19.00 -2.23
CA LEU A 79 -31.20 17.53 -2.20
C LEU A 79 -31.26 16.92 -3.62
N ASN A 80 -31.99 17.55 -4.55
CA ASN A 80 -32.00 17.13 -5.94
C ASN A 80 -30.66 17.38 -6.64
N GLY A 81 -29.98 18.48 -6.32
CA GLY A 81 -28.62 18.76 -6.78
C GLY A 81 -27.62 17.73 -6.26
N GLU A 82 -27.63 17.45 -4.96
CA GLU A 82 -26.80 16.41 -4.33
C GLU A 82 -27.06 15.02 -4.93
N LYS A 83 -28.33 14.67 -5.17
CA LYS A 83 -28.69 13.41 -5.83
C LYS A 83 -28.11 13.31 -7.23
N LEU A 84 -28.04 14.41 -7.97
CA LEU A 84 -27.47 14.43 -9.32
C LEU A 84 -25.95 14.21 -9.28
N THR A 85 -25.24 14.89 -8.37
CA THR A 85 -23.79 14.74 -8.22
C THR A 85 -23.41 13.33 -7.76
N LEU A 86 -24.16 12.76 -6.82
CA LEU A 86 -23.95 11.38 -6.37
C LEU A 86 -24.20 10.36 -7.49
N LYS A 87 -25.22 10.56 -8.32
CA LYS A 87 -25.47 9.69 -9.48
C LYS A 87 -24.32 9.71 -10.47
N GLU A 88 -23.76 10.88 -10.74
CA GLU A 88 -22.64 11.03 -11.65
C GLU A 88 -21.35 10.41 -11.08
N ALA A 89 -21.08 10.61 -9.79
CA ALA A 89 -19.96 9.94 -9.11
C ALA A 89 -20.11 8.41 -9.15
N LEU A 90 -21.33 7.89 -8.93
CA LEU A 90 -21.61 6.46 -9.02
C LEU A 90 -21.39 5.91 -10.44
N ARG A 91 -21.75 6.68 -11.48
CA ARG A 91 -21.50 6.30 -12.88
C ARG A 91 -20.00 6.17 -13.15
N LYS A 92 -19.21 7.17 -12.78
CA LYS A 92 -17.75 7.16 -12.95
C LYS A 92 -17.09 6.00 -12.20
N ALA A 93 -17.49 5.76 -10.95
CA ALA A 93 -16.96 4.65 -10.17
C ALA A 93 -17.28 3.28 -10.80
N LYS A 94 -18.45 3.12 -11.45
CA LYS A 94 -18.78 1.90 -12.19
C LYS A 94 -17.90 1.71 -13.43
N GLU A 95 -17.67 2.78 -14.19
CA GLU A 95 -16.80 2.73 -15.38
C GLU A 95 -15.34 2.42 -15.01
N GLU A 96 -14.83 3.00 -13.93
CA GLU A 96 -13.49 2.68 -13.42
C GLU A 96 -13.39 1.22 -12.96
N LYS A 97 -14.44 0.71 -12.29
CA LYS A 97 -14.50 -0.69 -11.87
C LYS A 97 -14.47 -1.63 -13.08
N GLU A 98 -15.23 -1.33 -14.14
CA GLU A 98 -15.24 -2.13 -15.37
C GLU A 98 -13.88 -2.10 -16.06
N ARG A 99 -13.24 -0.92 -16.17
CA ARG A 99 -11.89 -0.79 -16.72
C ARG A 99 -10.86 -1.63 -15.97
N LEU A 100 -10.88 -1.58 -14.63
CA LEU A 100 -9.96 -2.37 -13.80
C LEU A 100 -10.23 -3.87 -13.92
N ALA A 101 -11.48 -4.29 -14.13
CA ALA A 101 -11.80 -5.70 -14.37
C ALA A 101 -11.20 -6.19 -15.69
N ASP A 102 -11.26 -5.39 -16.75
CA ASP A 102 -10.64 -5.72 -18.03
C ASP A 102 -9.11 -5.77 -17.94
N GLU A 103 -8.48 -4.83 -17.22
CA GLU A 103 -7.04 -4.84 -16.94
C GLU A 103 -6.62 -6.10 -16.16
N LEU A 104 -7.41 -6.52 -15.17
CA LEU A 104 -7.14 -7.75 -14.43
C LEU A 104 -7.21 -9.00 -15.32
N ILE A 105 -8.19 -9.08 -16.23
CA ILE A 105 -8.30 -10.18 -17.18
C ILE A 105 -7.10 -10.21 -18.12
N GLN A 106 -6.71 -9.05 -18.67
CA GLN A 106 -5.54 -8.91 -19.54
C GLN A 106 -4.26 -9.36 -18.84
N LEU A 107 -4.00 -8.86 -17.63
CA LEU A 107 -2.82 -9.24 -16.84
C LEU A 107 -2.82 -10.73 -16.49
N SER A 108 -3.97 -11.29 -16.13
CA SER A 108 -4.09 -12.73 -15.85
C SER A 108 -3.71 -13.56 -17.08
N SER A 109 -4.21 -13.20 -18.26
CA SER A 109 -3.89 -13.90 -19.51
C SER A 109 -2.41 -13.77 -19.89
N SER A 110 -1.80 -12.60 -19.67
CA SER A 110 -0.37 -12.40 -19.92
C SER A 110 0.49 -13.23 -18.99
N ILE A 111 0.14 -13.30 -17.70
CA ILE A 111 0.84 -14.14 -16.72
C ILE A 111 0.73 -15.62 -17.08
N GLU A 112 -0.41 -16.08 -17.58
CA GLU A 112 -0.58 -17.47 -18.05
C GLU A 112 0.36 -17.78 -19.23
N VAL A 113 0.42 -16.89 -20.23
CA VAL A 113 1.33 -17.07 -21.37
C VAL A 113 2.79 -17.13 -20.93
N GLU A 114 3.22 -16.20 -20.06
CA GLU A 114 4.59 -16.16 -19.54
C GLU A 114 4.93 -17.42 -18.72
N ARG A 115 3.96 -17.96 -17.98
CA ARG A 115 4.13 -19.24 -17.26
C ARG A 115 4.33 -20.41 -18.22
N GLU A 116 3.51 -20.49 -19.27
CA GLU A 116 3.65 -21.53 -20.29
C GLU A 116 4.97 -21.42 -21.06
N GLU A 117 5.45 -20.20 -21.32
CA GLU A 117 6.77 -19.97 -21.90
C GLU A 117 7.89 -20.40 -20.97
N TRP A 118 7.80 -20.07 -19.68
CA TRP A 118 8.75 -20.52 -18.68
C TRP A 118 8.81 -22.05 -18.57
N ASP A 119 7.66 -22.72 -18.58
CA ASP A 119 7.60 -24.18 -18.53
C ASP A 119 8.22 -24.82 -19.77
N ARG A 120 8.01 -24.23 -20.96
CA ARG A 120 8.69 -24.65 -22.20
C ARG A 120 10.20 -24.45 -22.11
N MET A 121 10.66 -23.28 -21.65
CA MET A 121 12.09 -23.01 -21.46
C MET A 121 12.73 -23.99 -20.48
N GLN A 122 12.03 -24.35 -19.40
CA GLN A 122 12.52 -25.31 -18.43
C GLN A 122 12.66 -26.71 -19.04
N ALA A 123 11.67 -27.13 -19.85
CA ALA A 123 11.73 -28.41 -20.55
C ALA A 123 12.93 -28.47 -21.52
N ASP A 124 13.13 -27.42 -22.32
CA ASP A 124 14.25 -27.31 -23.26
C ASP A 124 15.61 -27.35 -22.53
N LEU A 125 15.73 -26.64 -21.42
CA LEU A 125 16.95 -26.66 -20.61
C LEU A 125 17.24 -28.06 -20.05
N LEU A 126 16.22 -28.79 -19.59
CA LEU A 126 16.39 -30.16 -19.11
C LEU A 126 16.86 -31.11 -20.21
N VAL A 127 16.36 -30.94 -21.44
CA VAL A 127 16.86 -31.69 -22.60
C VAL A 127 18.32 -31.37 -22.85
N ALA A 128 18.71 -30.09 -22.87
CA ALA A 128 20.09 -29.67 -23.08
C ALA A 128 21.04 -30.22 -21.99
N VAL A 129 20.64 -30.17 -20.72
CA VAL A 129 21.42 -30.72 -19.60
C VAL A 129 21.57 -32.24 -19.72
N ARG A 130 20.51 -32.95 -20.13
CA ARG A 130 20.57 -34.40 -20.36
C ARG A 130 21.56 -34.72 -21.47
N VAL A 131 21.42 -34.07 -22.62
CA VAL A 131 22.33 -34.21 -23.76
C VAL A 131 23.79 -33.94 -23.34
N ALA A 132 24.05 -32.88 -22.59
CA ALA A 132 25.39 -32.56 -22.11
C ALA A 132 25.96 -33.64 -21.17
N ASN A 133 25.12 -34.24 -20.31
CA ASN A 133 25.53 -35.36 -19.46
C ASN A 133 25.82 -36.62 -20.28
N ASP A 134 25.00 -36.93 -21.28
CA ASP A 134 25.21 -38.10 -22.14
C ASP A 134 26.55 -37.97 -22.90
N PHE A 135 26.81 -36.81 -23.52
CA PHE A 135 28.10 -36.51 -24.15
C PHE A 135 29.28 -36.64 -23.18
N LYS A 136 29.13 -36.17 -21.95
CA LYS A 136 30.17 -36.30 -20.93
C LYS A 136 30.43 -37.77 -20.59
N VAL A 137 29.39 -38.58 -20.44
CA VAL A 137 29.51 -40.01 -20.12
C VAL A 137 30.19 -40.75 -21.26
N GLU A 138 29.74 -40.54 -22.49
CA GLU A 138 30.35 -41.15 -23.69
C GLU A 138 31.84 -40.82 -23.79
N ALA A 139 32.20 -39.54 -23.65
CA ALA A 139 33.61 -39.11 -23.66
C ALA A 139 34.43 -39.74 -22.53
N GLN A 140 33.85 -39.90 -21.32
CA GLN A 140 34.51 -40.57 -20.21
C GLN A 140 34.71 -42.07 -20.44
N GLU A 141 33.76 -42.73 -21.10
CA GLU A 141 33.86 -44.15 -21.46
C GLU A 141 34.92 -44.39 -22.55
N GLU A 142 34.96 -43.55 -23.59
CA GLU A 142 36.01 -43.59 -24.59
C GLU A 142 37.39 -43.38 -23.95
N MET A 143 37.51 -42.39 -23.07
CA MET A 143 38.75 -42.12 -22.34
C MET A 143 39.20 -43.33 -21.52
N LYS A 144 38.29 -43.96 -20.76
CA LYS A 144 38.57 -45.21 -20.03
C LYS A 144 38.99 -46.34 -20.97
N GLY A 145 38.32 -46.49 -22.12
CA GLY A 145 38.65 -47.47 -23.14
C GLY A 145 40.05 -47.29 -23.70
N LEU A 146 40.43 -46.03 -24.00
CA LEU A 146 41.78 -45.68 -24.45
C LEU A 146 42.81 -45.97 -23.36
N TYR A 147 42.55 -45.63 -22.09
CA TYR A 147 43.45 -45.98 -20.99
C TYR A 147 43.62 -47.49 -20.84
N ALA A 148 42.54 -48.27 -20.95
CA ALA A 148 42.61 -49.73 -20.91
C ALA A 148 43.47 -50.27 -22.08
N LYS A 149 43.30 -49.71 -23.28
CA LYS A 149 44.11 -50.05 -24.47
C LYS A 149 45.59 -49.71 -24.26
N ILE A 150 45.89 -48.54 -23.71
CA ILE A 150 47.26 -48.11 -23.39
C ILE A 150 47.88 -49.07 -22.36
N ALA A 151 47.14 -49.42 -21.30
CA ALA A 151 47.61 -50.34 -20.27
C ALA A 151 47.88 -51.75 -20.83
N ASP A 152 47.04 -52.23 -21.75
CA ASP A 152 47.25 -53.52 -22.43
C ASP A 152 48.46 -53.49 -23.37
N LEU A 153 48.63 -52.42 -24.16
CA LEU A 153 49.80 -52.22 -25.01
C LEU A 153 51.09 -52.08 -24.21
N GLN A 154 51.05 -51.42 -23.05
CA GLN A 154 52.17 -51.35 -22.10
C GLN A 154 52.53 -52.73 -21.53
N ARG A 155 51.52 -53.53 -21.17
CA ARG A 155 51.72 -54.93 -20.74
C ARG A 155 52.35 -55.77 -21.85
N ARG A 156 51.84 -55.69 -23.08
CA ARG A 156 52.42 -56.40 -24.25
C ARG A 156 53.85 -55.96 -24.56
N ARG A 157 54.18 -54.68 -24.37
CA ARG A 157 55.54 -54.15 -24.48
C ARG A 157 56.47 -54.74 -23.41
N GLN A 158 56.01 -54.86 -22.16
CA GLN A 158 56.77 -55.48 -21.07
C GLN A 158 56.97 -56.98 -21.28
N SER A 159 55.97 -57.69 -21.81
CA SER A 159 56.09 -59.12 -22.15
C SER A 159 56.95 -59.40 -23.40
N GLY A 160 57.11 -58.42 -24.29
CA GLY A 160 57.93 -58.50 -25.51
C GLY A 160 59.35 -57.96 -25.38
N SER A 161 59.73 -57.39 -24.24
CA SER A 161 61.06 -56.83 -23.99
C SER A 161 61.76 -57.63 -22.90
N GLY A 162 62.61 -58.57 -23.30
CA GLY A 162 63.66 -59.08 -22.42
C GLY A 162 64.50 -57.91 -21.90
N ASN A 163 64.68 -57.87 -20.58
CA ASN A 163 65.60 -57.04 -19.80
C ASN A 163 66.00 -55.69 -20.38
N ILE A 164 65.40 -54.60 -19.89
CA ILE A 164 66.12 -53.40 -19.42
C ILE A 164 65.32 -52.79 -18.26
N SER A 165 66.00 -52.61 -17.13
CA SER A 165 65.54 -51.89 -15.95
C SER A 165 65.35 -50.41 -16.28
N LEU A 166 64.14 -49.88 -16.13
CA LEU A 166 63.90 -48.44 -16.11
C LEU A 166 62.75 -48.12 -15.15
N GLY A 167 62.99 -47.14 -14.29
CA GLY A 167 62.32 -46.90 -13.02
C GLY A 167 60.79 -46.75 -13.08
N SER A 168 60.20 -47.06 -11.93
CA SER A 168 58.81 -46.81 -11.57
C SER A 168 58.35 -45.42 -12.01
N VAL A 169 57.53 -45.37 -13.06
CA VAL A 169 56.72 -44.19 -13.36
C VAL A 169 55.53 -44.27 -12.42
N LYS A 170 55.57 -43.45 -11.36
CA LYS A 170 54.39 -43.15 -10.56
C LYS A 170 53.30 -42.64 -11.49
N ALA A 171 52.10 -43.20 -11.34
CA ALA A 171 50.90 -42.67 -11.95
C ALA A 171 50.81 -41.16 -11.68
N ILE A 172 50.61 -40.38 -12.74
CA ILE A 172 50.28 -38.98 -12.66
C ILE A 172 48.80 -38.93 -12.22
N ASP A 173 48.58 -38.94 -10.91
CA ASP A 173 47.34 -38.42 -10.32
C ASP A 173 47.57 -36.93 -10.03
N ASP A 174 47.01 -36.05 -10.85
CA ASP A 174 46.43 -34.77 -10.39
C ASP A 174 45.54 -34.13 -11.48
N PRO A 175 44.23 -34.36 -11.50
CA PRO A 175 43.30 -33.41 -12.10
C PRO A 175 43.18 -32.24 -11.12
N GLN A 176 43.92 -31.17 -11.38
CA GLN A 176 44.00 -29.95 -10.57
C GLN A 176 42.60 -29.52 -10.08
N GLN A 177 42.23 -29.94 -8.87
CA GLN A 177 40.89 -29.75 -8.35
C GLN A 177 40.70 -28.28 -7.99
N SER A 178 39.69 -27.63 -8.57
CA SER A 178 39.41 -26.21 -8.32
C SER A 178 39.23 -25.97 -6.82
N TRP A 179 39.79 -24.88 -6.29
CA TRP A 179 39.62 -24.50 -4.88
C TRP A 179 38.14 -24.38 -4.50
N GLU A 180 37.28 -24.02 -5.46
CA GLU A 180 35.82 -23.96 -5.28
C GLU A 180 35.22 -25.34 -4.98
N ASP A 181 35.66 -26.38 -5.68
CA ASP A 181 35.19 -27.74 -5.47
C ASP A 181 35.61 -28.26 -4.11
N VAL A 182 36.87 -27.99 -3.72
CA VAL A 182 37.39 -28.36 -2.40
C VAL A 182 36.60 -27.65 -1.29
N ALA A 183 36.35 -26.35 -1.44
CA ALA A 183 35.59 -25.55 -0.49
C ALA A 183 34.14 -26.06 -0.35
N TRP A 184 33.46 -26.30 -1.48
CA TRP A 184 32.09 -26.83 -1.46
C TRP A 184 32.00 -28.23 -0.84
N GLN A 185 32.96 -29.12 -1.13
CA GLN A 185 32.99 -30.44 -0.51
C GLN A 185 33.15 -30.36 1.01
N ARG A 186 34.04 -29.49 1.52
CA ARG A 186 34.23 -29.29 2.97
C ARG A 186 32.96 -28.75 3.63
N LEU A 187 32.34 -27.74 3.03
CA LEU A 187 31.13 -27.12 3.56
C LEU A 187 29.94 -28.09 3.58
N MET A 188 29.72 -28.78 2.46
CA MET A 188 28.60 -29.72 2.33
C MET A 188 28.74 -30.95 3.23
N ARG A 189 29.97 -31.40 3.54
CA ARG A 189 30.20 -32.47 4.53
C ARG A 189 29.73 -32.08 5.93
N ARG A 190 29.85 -30.79 6.31
CA ARG A 190 29.39 -30.28 7.61
C ARG A 190 27.90 -29.97 7.61
N CYS A 191 27.36 -29.54 6.47
CA CYS A 191 25.94 -29.23 6.31
C CYS A 191 25.19 -30.42 5.69
N GLY A 192 24.82 -31.39 6.51
CA GLY A 192 24.25 -32.68 6.06
C GLY A 192 22.99 -32.64 5.18
N ARG A 193 22.29 -31.50 5.03
CA ARG A 193 21.14 -31.29 4.11
C ARG A 193 20.99 -29.82 3.66
N GLY A 194 20.76 -29.60 2.35
CA GLY A 194 20.40 -28.29 1.76
C GLY A 194 21.10 -28.00 0.42
N SER A 195 20.78 -26.86 -0.21
CA SER A 195 21.52 -26.35 -1.37
C SER A 195 22.86 -25.73 -0.95
N ARG A 196 23.83 -25.66 -1.88
CA ARG A 196 25.13 -24.97 -1.65
C ARG A 196 24.94 -23.56 -1.10
N ARG A 197 24.01 -22.80 -1.68
CA ARG A 197 23.66 -21.44 -1.24
C ARG A 197 23.18 -21.41 0.22
N ASN A 198 22.23 -22.27 0.58
CA ASN A 198 21.70 -22.28 1.95
C ASN A 198 22.71 -22.79 2.98
N ALA A 199 23.59 -23.72 2.58
CA ALA A 199 24.68 -24.18 3.44
C ALA A 199 25.67 -23.04 3.76
N LEU A 200 26.09 -22.29 2.74
CA LEU A 200 26.98 -21.14 2.93
C LEU A 200 26.32 -20.02 3.73
N LEU A 201 25.02 -19.77 3.50
CA LEU A 201 24.28 -18.74 4.23
C LEU A 201 24.20 -19.06 5.71
N ARG A 202 23.88 -20.31 6.07
CA ARG A 202 23.89 -20.75 7.48
C ARG A 202 25.26 -20.63 8.13
N TRP A 203 26.32 -20.94 7.38
CA TRP A 203 27.68 -20.76 7.88
C TRP A 203 27.97 -19.28 8.20
N CYS A 204 27.58 -18.35 7.32
CA CYS A 204 27.72 -16.91 7.56
C CYS A 204 26.93 -16.49 8.82
N GLN A 205 25.65 -16.87 8.89
CA GLN A 205 24.76 -16.57 10.02
C GLN A 205 25.33 -17.07 11.34
N GLN A 206 25.85 -18.30 11.36
CA GLN A 206 26.48 -18.86 12.55
C GLN A 206 27.74 -18.07 12.93
N ALA A 207 28.58 -17.72 11.95
CA ALA A 207 29.83 -16.99 12.18
C ALA A 207 29.61 -15.58 12.76
N ILE A 208 28.55 -14.89 12.36
CA ILE A 208 28.24 -13.52 12.82
C ILE A 208 27.18 -13.46 13.92
N SER A 209 26.70 -14.60 14.42
CA SER A 209 25.60 -14.69 15.40
C SER A 209 25.87 -13.95 16.72
N THR A 210 27.13 -13.64 17.02
CA THR A 210 27.57 -12.90 18.21
C THR A 210 27.44 -11.39 18.07
N TYR A 211 27.23 -10.86 16.86
CA TYR A 211 27.16 -9.42 16.60
C TYR A 211 25.71 -8.94 16.50
N PRO A 212 25.27 -8.01 17.37
CA PRO A 212 23.93 -7.45 17.31
C PRO A 212 23.77 -6.54 16.09
N ASN A 213 22.54 -6.40 15.60
CA ASN A 213 22.12 -5.46 14.54
C ASN A 213 22.56 -5.79 13.09
N VAL A 214 22.97 -7.04 12.80
CA VAL A 214 23.19 -7.49 11.42
C VAL A 214 22.48 -8.82 11.19
N ASP A 215 21.50 -8.83 10.30
CA ASP A 215 20.80 -10.04 9.86
C ASP A 215 21.09 -10.31 8.38
N VAL A 216 21.68 -11.48 8.11
CA VAL A 216 22.06 -11.90 6.77
C VAL A 216 21.09 -12.96 6.28
N THR A 217 20.25 -12.60 5.33
CA THR A 217 19.20 -13.47 4.77
C THR A 217 19.45 -13.85 3.31
N ASN A 218 20.39 -13.18 2.64
CA ASN A 218 20.71 -13.39 1.23
C ASN A 218 22.20 -13.10 0.94
N PHE A 219 22.59 -13.13 -0.35
CA PHE A 219 23.95 -12.82 -0.82
C PHE A 219 24.03 -11.54 -1.67
N SER A 220 22.98 -10.73 -1.68
CA SER A 220 22.94 -9.44 -2.38
C SER A 220 22.79 -8.30 -1.35
N SER A 221 21.55 -7.84 -1.11
CA SER A 221 21.28 -6.66 -0.28
C SER A 221 21.78 -6.76 1.16
N SER A 222 21.85 -7.97 1.75
CA SER A 222 22.42 -8.16 3.09
C SER A 222 23.92 -7.83 3.21
N TRP A 223 24.61 -7.63 2.08
CA TRP A 223 26.06 -7.37 2.02
C TRP A 223 26.39 -6.02 1.39
N ALA A 224 25.38 -5.26 0.94
CA ALA A 224 25.57 -4.03 0.17
C ALA A 224 26.23 -2.91 0.98
N ASP A 225 25.95 -2.85 2.29
CA ASP A 225 26.55 -1.86 3.20
C ASP A 225 27.94 -2.27 3.73
N GLY A 226 28.45 -3.45 3.33
CA GLY A 226 29.75 -3.98 3.75
C GLY A 226 29.86 -4.40 5.22
N LYS A 227 28.86 -4.13 6.07
CA LYS A 227 28.93 -4.43 7.51
C LYS A 227 28.97 -5.93 7.75
N ALA A 228 28.12 -6.68 7.06
CA ALA A 228 28.14 -8.14 7.11
C ALA A 228 29.50 -8.75 6.69
N LEU A 229 30.17 -8.17 5.69
CA LEU A 229 31.52 -8.60 5.29
C LEU A 229 32.54 -8.32 6.39
N CYS A 230 32.50 -7.14 7.00
CA CYS A 230 33.41 -6.76 8.08
C CYS A 230 33.23 -7.66 9.30
N TYR A 231 31.99 -7.90 9.75
CA TYR A 231 31.71 -8.77 10.89
C TYR A 231 32.10 -10.23 10.61
N LEU A 232 31.83 -10.74 9.41
CA LEU A 232 32.26 -12.09 9.04
C LEU A 232 33.78 -12.26 9.13
N LEU A 233 34.53 -11.28 8.64
CA LEU A 233 35.99 -11.28 8.75
C LEU A 233 36.46 -11.10 10.21
N ALA A 234 35.82 -10.23 10.99
CA ALA A 234 36.12 -10.02 12.40
C ALA A 234 35.91 -11.29 13.25
N SER A 235 34.94 -12.14 12.91
CA SER A 235 34.72 -13.44 13.58
C SER A 235 35.92 -14.38 13.50
N PHE A 236 36.70 -14.31 12.43
CA PHE A 236 37.83 -15.22 12.17
C PHE A 236 39.20 -14.54 12.26
N TYR A 237 39.23 -13.21 12.16
CA TYR A 237 40.43 -12.38 12.16
C TYR A 237 40.25 -11.13 13.05
N PRO A 238 39.94 -11.30 14.35
CA PRO A 238 39.71 -10.16 15.26
C PRO A 238 40.96 -9.27 15.42
N GLU A 239 42.16 -9.80 15.11
CA GLU A 239 43.40 -9.02 15.12
C GLU A 239 43.54 -8.06 13.93
N LYS A 240 42.66 -8.17 12.93
CA LYS A 240 42.71 -7.37 11.69
C LYS A 240 41.55 -6.39 11.55
N ILE A 241 40.45 -6.61 12.26
CA ILE A 241 39.25 -5.76 12.21
C ILE A 241 38.73 -5.56 13.62
N ASP A 242 38.62 -4.29 14.04
CA ASP A 242 37.94 -3.92 15.27
C ASP A 242 36.42 -3.91 15.04
N ALA A 243 35.73 -4.87 15.66
CA ALA A 243 34.29 -5.04 15.48
C ALA A 243 33.45 -3.92 16.10
N GLU A 244 33.96 -3.23 17.12
CA GLU A 244 33.21 -2.18 17.82
C GLU A 244 33.00 -0.94 16.93
N CYS A 245 33.98 -0.67 16.07
CA CYS A 245 33.97 0.48 15.18
C CYS A 245 33.14 0.27 13.91
N ILE A 246 32.78 -0.98 13.53
CA ILE A 246 32.05 -1.26 12.27
C ILE A 246 30.69 -0.56 12.22
N SER A 247 30.02 -0.44 13.37
CA SER A 247 28.67 0.14 13.44
C SER A 247 28.62 1.61 13.02
N SER A 248 29.70 2.37 13.24
CA SER A 248 29.80 3.81 12.97
C SER A 248 30.37 4.16 11.59
N LEU A 249 30.93 3.19 10.87
CA LEU A 249 31.49 3.39 9.53
C LEU A 249 30.39 3.53 8.47
N SER A 250 30.70 4.30 7.42
CA SER A 250 29.90 4.36 6.20
C SER A 250 30.00 3.06 5.39
N ALA A 251 29.07 2.86 4.45
CA ALA A 251 29.06 1.67 3.59
C ALA A 251 30.36 1.55 2.77
N GLU A 252 30.84 2.68 2.22
CA GLU A 252 32.07 2.72 1.43
C GLU A 252 33.30 2.33 2.27
N GLU A 253 33.40 2.84 3.49
CA GLU A 253 34.48 2.50 4.42
C GLU A 253 34.44 1.03 4.84
N CYS A 254 33.26 0.50 5.16
CA CYS A 254 33.07 -0.92 5.49
C CYS A 254 33.52 -1.83 4.34
N VAL A 255 33.03 -1.56 3.12
CA VAL A 255 33.37 -2.37 1.94
C VAL A 255 34.87 -2.31 1.66
N LYS A 256 35.48 -1.12 1.65
CA LYS A 256 36.92 -0.96 1.42
C LYS A 256 37.76 -1.70 2.47
N MET A 257 37.40 -1.56 3.74
CA MET A 257 38.08 -2.25 4.85
C MET A 257 37.99 -3.77 4.70
N ALA A 258 36.80 -4.31 4.41
CA ALA A 258 36.61 -5.75 4.22
C ALA A 258 37.41 -6.31 3.04
N LEU A 259 37.49 -5.59 1.93
CA LEU A 259 38.25 -6.01 0.75
C LEU A 259 39.76 -5.92 0.95
N ASP A 260 40.25 -4.87 1.61
CA ASP A 260 41.67 -4.72 1.95
C ASP A 260 42.13 -5.82 2.93
N VAL A 261 41.36 -6.08 3.99
CA VAL A 261 41.64 -7.19 4.92
C VAL A 261 41.57 -8.54 4.21
N GLY A 262 40.56 -8.75 3.36
CA GLY A 262 40.43 -9.95 2.52
C GLY A 262 41.66 -10.19 1.66
N THR A 263 42.19 -9.14 1.04
CA THR A 263 43.42 -9.21 0.24
C THR A 263 44.62 -9.61 1.09
N ARG A 264 44.76 -9.02 2.29
CA ARG A 264 45.86 -9.33 3.23
C ARG A 264 45.82 -10.76 3.78
N ILE A 265 44.64 -11.35 3.96
CA ILE A 265 44.50 -12.76 4.37
C ILE A 265 44.65 -13.74 3.19
N GLY A 266 44.75 -13.23 1.96
CA GLY A 266 45.03 -14.01 0.76
C GLY A 266 43.80 -14.37 -0.08
N VAL A 267 42.67 -13.67 0.07
CA VAL A 267 41.51 -13.84 -0.81
C VAL A 267 41.86 -13.37 -2.22
N LYS A 268 41.83 -14.29 -3.19
CA LYS A 268 42.13 -14.01 -4.61
C LYS A 268 40.89 -13.76 -5.47
N ALA A 269 39.69 -13.85 -4.88
CA ALA A 269 38.45 -13.61 -5.61
C ALA A 269 38.34 -12.11 -5.98
N GLN A 270 38.05 -11.82 -7.26
CA GLN A 270 37.88 -10.46 -7.75
C GLN A 270 36.50 -9.92 -7.34
N LEU A 271 36.46 -9.23 -6.21
CA LEU A 271 35.34 -8.40 -5.77
C LEU A 271 35.87 -6.98 -5.58
N SER A 272 35.29 -6.00 -6.27
CA SER A 272 35.67 -4.59 -6.13
C SER A 272 34.62 -3.81 -5.35
N ALA A 273 35.03 -2.69 -4.74
CA ALA A 273 34.11 -1.84 -3.98
C ALA A 273 32.97 -1.31 -4.88
N ASP A 274 33.29 -0.92 -6.11
CA ASP A 274 32.31 -0.42 -7.08
C ASP A 274 31.21 -1.46 -7.36
N VAL A 275 31.57 -2.75 -7.45
CA VAL A 275 30.61 -3.84 -7.69
C VAL A 275 29.72 -4.07 -6.47
N VAL A 276 30.24 -3.88 -5.26
CA VAL A 276 29.47 -4.08 -4.02
C VAL A 276 28.49 -2.93 -3.79
N LEU A 277 28.92 -1.71 -4.08
CA LEU A 277 28.19 -0.47 -3.81
C LEU A 277 27.24 -0.06 -4.95
N CYS A 278 27.31 -0.72 -6.12
CA CYS A 278 26.40 -0.45 -7.24
C CYS A 278 24.97 -0.91 -6.91
N ASP A 279 24.03 0.05 -6.93
CA ASP A 279 22.57 -0.16 -6.86
C ASP A 279 22.02 -0.84 -5.58
N ASP A 280 22.73 -0.79 -4.46
CA ASP A 280 22.37 -1.43 -3.16
C ASP A 280 22.07 -2.94 -3.25
N ARG A 281 22.41 -3.56 -4.39
CA ARG A 281 22.10 -4.96 -4.73
C ARG A 281 23.26 -5.57 -5.51
N PRO A 282 24.38 -5.86 -4.82
CA PRO A 282 25.54 -6.44 -5.48
C PRO A 282 25.23 -7.80 -6.10
N ASP A 283 25.99 -8.15 -7.14
CA ASP A 283 25.87 -9.45 -7.80
C ASP A 283 26.10 -10.57 -6.79
N TRP A 284 25.04 -11.31 -6.51
CA TRP A 284 25.02 -12.38 -5.53
C TRP A 284 26.03 -13.48 -5.82
N SER A 285 26.38 -13.70 -7.09
CA SER A 285 27.33 -14.74 -7.49
C SER A 285 28.77 -14.36 -7.12
N LEU A 286 29.13 -13.08 -7.30
CA LEU A 286 30.45 -12.55 -6.94
C LEU A 286 30.62 -12.48 -5.42
N VAL A 287 29.59 -12.00 -4.71
CA VAL A 287 29.56 -11.98 -3.24
C VAL A 287 29.68 -13.40 -2.68
N MET A 288 28.91 -14.37 -3.20
CA MET A 288 29.02 -15.78 -2.79
C MET A 288 30.41 -16.35 -3.04
N LYS A 289 31.02 -16.07 -4.20
CA LYS A 289 32.35 -16.56 -4.54
C LYS A 289 33.43 -15.99 -3.61
N TYR A 290 33.34 -14.71 -3.27
CA TYR A 290 34.22 -14.06 -2.32
C TYR A 290 34.10 -14.68 -0.93
N ILE A 291 32.89 -14.85 -0.42
CA ILE A 291 32.60 -15.47 0.89
C ILE A 291 33.05 -16.94 0.93
N LEU A 292 32.81 -17.69 -0.15
CA LEU A 292 33.29 -19.08 -0.27
C LEU A 292 34.81 -19.15 -0.21
N TYR A 293 35.52 -18.16 -0.77
CA TYR A 293 36.97 -18.09 -0.65
C TYR A 293 37.42 -17.85 0.79
N ILE A 294 36.73 -16.96 1.52
CA ILE A 294 36.97 -16.77 2.96
C ILE A 294 36.77 -18.10 3.70
N TYR A 295 35.67 -18.80 3.44
CA TYR A 295 35.42 -20.13 4.01
C TYR A 295 36.54 -21.13 3.67
N TYR A 296 37.02 -21.16 2.42
CA TYR A 296 38.11 -22.02 2.00
C TYR A 296 39.39 -21.79 2.80
N LEU A 297 39.74 -20.52 3.04
CA LEU A 297 40.91 -20.14 3.84
C LEU A 297 40.75 -20.48 5.32
N VAL A 298 39.58 -20.23 5.89
CA VAL A 298 39.28 -20.53 7.31
C VAL A 298 39.27 -22.05 7.55
N SER A 299 38.55 -22.80 6.71
CA SER A 299 38.46 -24.27 6.81
C SER A 299 39.76 -25.01 6.48
N ALA A 300 40.77 -24.33 5.94
CA ALA A 300 42.10 -24.90 5.75
C ALA A 300 42.98 -24.79 7.00
N ARG A 301 42.57 -24.01 8.01
CA ARG A 301 43.29 -23.80 9.27
C ARG A 301 42.77 -24.63 10.44
N GLU A 302 41.59 -25.21 10.28
CA GLU A 302 40.95 -26.17 11.20
C GLU A 302 41.43 -27.60 10.93
#